data_AF-A0A821ZPW6-F1
#
_entry.id   AF-A0A821ZPW6-F1
#
_cell.length_a   1.000
_cell.length_b   1.000
_cell.length_c   1.000
_cell.angle_alpha   90.00
_cell.angle_beta   90.00
_cell.angle_gamma   90.00
#
_symmetry.space_group_name_H-M   'P 1'
#
loop_
_entity.id
_entity.type
_entity.pdbx_description
1 polymer ?
#
loop_
_entity_poly.entity_id
_entity_poly.type
_entity_poly.pdbx_seq_one_letter_code
_entity_poly.pdbx_strand_id
1 'polypeptide(L)'
;MARVLSYPRLISMENFRQPNFRLVAELMTWLVKQYDPQADIPHDIEGEQDRVMFIRTIAQTIATKAHMKLNTKKLYQADGYAVKEILKVITPLYKALRDSENKDLDDEDDIDYQYRYAINDDMSTLRNARLLCSTITQKGANLHELLGKEIDARVYMKLNFV
;
A
#
# COMPACT_ATOMS: atom_id res chain seq x y z
N MET A 1 -10.15 -11.26 -8.41
CA MET A 1 -10.22 -11.77 -7.02
C MET A 1 -11.53 -11.43 -6.32
N ALA A 2 -11.84 -10.17 -5.96
CA ALA A 2 -13.08 -9.84 -5.23
C ALA A 2 -14.37 -10.25 -5.99
N ARG A 3 -14.41 -10.01 -7.31
CA ARG A 3 -15.53 -10.42 -8.20
C ARG A 3 -15.76 -11.94 -8.24
N VAL A 4 -14.71 -12.74 -8.06
CA VAL A 4 -14.80 -14.22 -8.11
C VAL A 4 -15.42 -14.74 -6.81
N LEU A 5 -15.21 -14.04 -5.69
CA LEU A 5 -15.88 -14.34 -4.42
C LEU A 5 -17.26 -13.66 -4.30
N SER A 6 -17.85 -13.21 -5.42
CA SER A 6 -19.16 -12.50 -5.47
C SER A 6 -19.21 -11.14 -4.75
N TYR A 7 -18.07 -10.48 -4.53
CA TYR A 7 -18.08 -9.12 -4.01
C TYR A 7 -18.67 -8.16 -5.07
N PRO A 8 -19.70 -7.36 -4.72
CA PRO A 8 -20.53 -6.66 -5.70
C PRO A 8 -19.85 -5.45 -6.36
N ARG A 9 -18.73 -4.96 -5.81
CA ARG A 9 -18.09 -3.71 -6.25
C ARG A 9 -16.73 -3.96 -6.89
N LEU A 10 -16.47 -3.29 -8.01
CA LEU A 10 -15.14 -3.22 -8.62
C LEU A 10 -14.20 -2.41 -7.72
N ILE A 11 -13.07 -3.00 -7.35
CA ILE A 11 -12.02 -2.33 -6.57
C ILE A 11 -10.74 -2.33 -7.40
N SER A 12 -10.14 -1.16 -7.56
CA SER A 12 -8.83 -0.98 -8.17
C SER A 12 -7.82 -0.43 -7.15
N MET A 13 -6.53 -0.54 -7.47
CA MET A 13 -5.45 0.06 -6.69
C MET A 13 -5.56 1.60 -6.60
N GLU A 14 -6.24 2.23 -7.56
CA GLU A 14 -6.41 3.69 -7.59
C GLU A 14 -7.23 4.21 -6.40
N ASN A 15 -8.17 3.40 -5.90
CA ASN A 15 -8.98 3.75 -4.74
C ASN A 15 -8.17 3.91 -3.43
N PHE A 16 -6.92 3.46 -3.42
CA PHE A 16 -6.01 3.47 -2.28
C PHE A 16 -4.78 4.37 -2.50
N ARG A 17 -4.75 5.18 -3.57
CA ARG A 17 -3.73 6.24 -3.73
C ARG A 17 -3.82 7.31 -2.63
N GLN A 18 -5.01 7.51 -2.09
CA GLN A 18 -5.25 8.28 -0.88
C GLN A 18 -5.88 7.37 0.18
N PRO A 19 -5.66 7.64 1.49
CA PRO A 19 -6.26 6.87 2.56
C PRO A 19 -7.79 6.79 2.44
N ASN A 20 -8.33 5.58 2.31
CA ASN A 20 -9.75 5.32 2.14
C ASN A 20 -10.26 4.29 3.15
N PHE A 21 -10.38 4.72 4.41
CA PHE A 21 -10.77 3.83 5.51
C PHE A 21 -12.16 3.24 5.32
N ARG A 22 -13.10 4.00 4.73
CA ARG A 22 -14.46 3.53 4.46
C ARG A 22 -14.47 2.30 3.55
N LEU A 23 -13.62 2.30 2.52
CA LEU A 23 -13.47 1.15 1.64
C LEU A 23 -12.81 -0.04 2.35
N VAL A 24 -11.79 0.19 3.19
CA VAL A 24 -11.21 -0.87 4.03
C VAL A 24 -12.28 -1.48 4.94
N ALA A 25 -13.10 -0.65 5.57
CA ALA A 25 -14.13 -1.11 6.50
C ALA A 25 -15.20 -1.94 5.80
N GLU A 26 -15.68 -1.49 4.64
CA GLU A 26 -16.62 -2.22 3.79
C GLU A 26 -16.05 -3.60 3.40
N LEU A 27 -14.82 -3.61 2.88
CA LEU A 27 -14.12 -4.82 2.44
C LEU A 27 -13.88 -5.82 3.56
N MET A 28 -13.31 -5.35 4.67
CA MET A 28 -12.96 -6.22 5.78
C MET A 28 -14.20 -6.76 6.48
N THR A 29 -15.28 -5.97 6.58
CA THR A 29 -16.57 -6.46 7.09
C THR A 29 -17.08 -7.60 6.24
N TRP A 30 -17.07 -7.42 4.92
CA TRP A 30 -17.52 -8.45 3.99
C TRP A 30 -16.64 -9.71 4.06
N LEU A 31 -15.32 -9.56 4.12
CA LEU A 31 -14.38 -10.68 4.22
C LEU A 31 -14.51 -11.44 5.53
N VAL A 32 -14.62 -10.74 6.66
CA VAL A 32 -14.78 -11.40 7.97
C VAL A 32 -16.05 -12.23 8.00
N LYS A 33 -17.14 -11.77 7.39
CA LYS A 33 -18.39 -12.54 7.28
C LYS A 33 -18.27 -13.84 6.46
N GLN A 34 -17.26 -13.96 5.59
CA GLN A 34 -16.96 -15.21 4.89
C GLN A 34 -16.32 -16.26 5.82
N TYR A 35 -15.61 -15.81 6.85
CA TYR A 35 -15.00 -16.69 7.86
C TYR A 35 -15.90 -16.95 9.06
N ASP A 36 -16.70 -15.96 9.45
CA ASP A 36 -17.66 -16.06 10.54
C ASP A 36 -18.92 -15.23 10.21
N PRO A 37 -19.99 -15.87 9.72
CA PRO A 37 -21.24 -15.21 9.39
C PRO A 37 -21.92 -14.50 10.57
N GLN A 38 -21.59 -14.90 11.82
CA GLN A 38 -22.15 -14.33 13.05
C GLN A 38 -21.21 -13.31 13.71
N ALA A 39 -20.13 -12.90 13.03
CA ALA A 39 -19.20 -11.92 13.56
C ALA A 39 -19.93 -10.59 13.85
N ASP A 40 -19.87 -10.17 15.11
CA ASP A 40 -20.33 -8.85 15.54
C ASP A 40 -19.22 -7.82 15.25
N ILE A 41 -19.46 -6.98 14.25
CA ILE A 41 -18.48 -6.02 13.73
C ILE A 41 -19.06 -4.62 13.94
N PRO A 42 -18.35 -3.72 14.65
CA PRO A 42 -18.78 -2.33 14.80
C PRO A 42 -19.11 -1.68 13.45
N HIS A 43 -20.25 -0.99 13.37
CA HIS A 43 -20.69 -0.32 12.14
C HIS A 43 -20.31 1.16 12.09
N ASP A 44 -20.07 1.78 13.26
CA ASP A 44 -19.58 3.15 13.32
C ASP A 44 -18.08 3.19 13.02
N ILE A 45 -17.70 4.10 12.12
CA ILE A 45 -16.32 4.31 11.65
C ILE A 45 -16.03 5.80 11.46
N GLU A 46 -16.90 6.69 11.95
CA GLU A 46 -16.71 8.13 11.79
C GLU A 46 -15.62 8.65 12.74
N GLY A 47 -15.63 8.19 14.00
CA GLY A 47 -14.66 8.55 15.03
C GLY A 47 -13.36 7.73 14.99
N GLU A 48 -12.25 8.32 15.43
CA GLU A 48 -10.96 7.63 15.54
C GLU A 48 -11.04 6.40 16.47
N GLN A 49 -11.71 6.55 17.62
CA GLN A 49 -11.88 5.44 18.57
C GLN A 49 -12.67 4.29 17.95
N ASP A 50 -13.71 4.60 17.20
CA ASP A 50 -14.57 3.60 16.54
C ASP A 50 -13.79 2.86 15.44
N ARG A 51 -12.98 3.58 14.66
CA ARG A 51 -12.07 2.97 13.68
C ARG A 51 -11.05 2.04 14.33
N VAL A 52 -10.48 2.42 15.47
CA VAL A 52 -9.54 1.57 16.22
C VAL A 52 -10.24 0.33 16.76
N MET A 53 -11.45 0.46 17.30
CA MET A 53 -12.26 -0.67 17.74
C MET A 53 -12.59 -1.60 16.57
N PHE A 54 -13.03 -1.04 15.44
CA PHE A 54 -13.30 -1.77 14.21
C PHE A 54 -12.09 -2.62 13.79
N ILE A 55 -10.90 -2.00 13.63
CA ILE A 55 -9.68 -2.72 13.22
C ILE A 55 -9.30 -3.80 14.23
N ARG A 56 -9.44 -3.53 15.54
CA ARG A 56 -9.15 -4.51 16.59
C ARG A 56 -10.08 -5.72 16.48
N THR A 57 -11.38 -5.51 16.32
CA THR A 57 -12.36 -6.58 16.16
C THR A 57 -12.07 -7.42 14.93
N ILE A 58 -11.85 -6.77 13.78
CA ILE A 58 -11.48 -7.45 12.53
C ILE A 58 -10.23 -8.32 12.71
N ALA A 59 -9.16 -7.76 13.27
CA ALA A 59 -7.91 -8.47 13.46
C ALA A 59 -8.06 -9.66 14.43
N GLN A 60 -8.84 -9.49 15.49
CA GLN A 60 -9.12 -10.56 16.46
C GLN A 60 -9.94 -11.69 15.83
N THR A 61 -10.97 -11.37 15.03
CA THR A 61 -11.80 -12.38 14.36
C THR A 61 -10.99 -13.16 13.33
N ILE A 62 -10.17 -12.49 12.51
CA ILE A 62 -9.30 -13.17 11.53
C ILE A 62 -8.24 -14.02 12.24
N ALA A 63 -7.65 -13.53 13.34
CA ALA A 63 -6.67 -14.31 14.10
C ALA A 63 -7.27 -15.58 14.72
N THR A 64 -8.53 -15.53 15.17
CA THR A 64 -9.19 -16.67 15.81
C THR A 64 -9.80 -17.65 14.82
N LYS A 65 -10.40 -17.16 13.72
CA LYS A 65 -11.14 -17.98 12.75
C LYS A 65 -10.30 -18.45 11.58
N ALA A 66 -9.36 -17.63 11.13
CA ALA A 66 -8.49 -17.92 9.99
C ALA A 66 -7.04 -18.20 10.41
N HIS A 67 -6.73 -18.15 11.71
CA HIS A 67 -5.37 -18.33 12.26
C HIS A 67 -4.31 -17.41 11.62
N MET A 68 -4.73 -16.21 11.20
CA MET A 68 -3.89 -15.28 10.47
C MET A 68 -3.69 -13.98 11.25
N LYS A 69 -2.43 -13.57 11.40
CA LYS A 69 -2.08 -12.31 12.05
C LYS A 69 -2.01 -11.17 11.03
N LEU A 70 -2.90 -10.19 11.16
CA LEU A 70 -2.92 -8.99 10.34
C LEU A 70 -2.15 -7.84 10.99
N ASN A 71 -1.57 -6.96 10.16
CA ASN A 71 -0.98 -5.71 10.64
C ASN A 71 -2.05 -4.61 10.77
N THR A 72 -2.51 -4.38 12.00
CA THR A 72 -3.57 -3.40 12.31
C THR A 72 -3.20 -1.97 11.94
N LYS A 73 -1.93 -1.59 12.07
CA LYS A 73 -1.45 -0.25 11.69
C LYS A 73 -1.62 -0.02 10.18
N LYS A 74 -1.22 -1.00 9.36
CA LYS A 74 -1.35 -0.91 7.90
C LYS A 74 -2.80 -0.90 7.45
N LEU A 75 -3.67 -1.71 8.07
CA LEU A 75 -5.10 -1.66 7.80
C LEU A 75 -5.71 -0.30 8.15
N TYR A 76 -5.31 0.30 9.27
CA TYR A 76 -5.79 1.61 9.70
C TYR A 76 -5.32 2.76 8.79
N GLN A 77 -4.09 2.68 8.25
CA GLN A 77 -3.58 3.64 7.28
C GLN A 77 -4.44 3.74 6.02
N ALA A 78 -5.12 2.65 5.67
CA ALA A 78 -6.10 2.59 4.58
C ALA A 78 -5.57 3.05 3.20
N ASP A 79 -4.28 2.87 2.97
CA ASP A 79 -3.58 3.16 1.73
C ASP A 79 -3.18 1.85 1.01
N GLY A 80 -2.23 1.91 0.07
CA GLY A 80 -1.71 0.73 -0.62
C GLY A 80 -1.17 -0.37 0.30
N TYR A 81 -0.73 -0.07 1.52
CA TYR A 81 -0.31 -1.08 2.49
C TYR A 81 -1.49 -1.82 3.11
N ALA A 82 -2.65 -1.18 3.25
CA ALA A 82 -3.87 -1.85 3.69
C ALA A 82 -4.30 -2.91 2.68
N VAL A 83 -4.16 -2.63 1.38
CA VAL A 83 -4.45 -3.59 0.31
C VAL A 83 -3.63 -4.86 0.46
N LYS A 84 -2.33 -4.74 0.80
CA LYS A 84 -1.46 -5.89 1.05
C LYS A 84 -1.96 -6.77 2.19
N GLU A 85 -2.51 -6.17 3.26
CA GLU A 85 -3.09 -6.94 4.37
C GLU A 85 -4.45 -7.56 3.99
N ILE A 86 -5.29 -6.84 3.25
CA ILE A 86 -6.59 -7.34 2.75
C ILE A 86 -6.37 -8.56 1.83
N LEU A 87 -5.36 -8.51 0.95
CA LEU A 87 -5.04 -9.62 0.03
C LEU A 87 -4.64 -10.91 0.75
N LYS A 88 -4.00 -10.81 1.94
CA LYS A 88 -3.70 -12.01 2.74
C LYS A 88 -4.97 -12.75 3.12
N VAL A 89 -6.04 -12.02 3.44
CA VAL A 89 -7.34 -12.60 3.82
C VAL A 89 -8.08 -13.16 2.60
N ILE A 90 -7.98 -12.50 1.44
CA ILE A 90 -8.63 -12.94 0.21
C ILE A 90 -8.00 -14.22 -0.37
N THR A 91 -6.67 -14.33 -0.29
CA THR A 91 -5.92 -15.38 -1.01
C THR A 91 -6.37 -16.80 -0.64
N PRO A 92 -6.50 -17.19 0.65
CA PRO A 92 -6.98 -18.51 1.03
C PRO A 92 -8.41 -18.79 0.59
N LEU A 93 -9.31 -17.80 0.67
CA LEU A 93 -10.70 -17.94 0.20
C LEU A 93 -10.75 -18.20 -1.30
N TYR A 94 -9.93 -17.48 -2.06
CA TYR A 94 -9.84 -17.64 -3.50
C TYR A 94 -9.27 -19.01 -3.90
N LYS A 95 -8.21 -19.47 -3.21
CA LYS A 95 -7.65 -20.81 -3.41
C LYS A 95 -8.70 -21.89 -3.14
N ALA A 96 -9.37 -21.86 -1.98
CA ALA A 96 -10.40 -22.83 -1.63
C ALA A 96 -11.56 -22.86 -2.64
N LEU A 97 -11.98 -21.71 -3.15
CA LEU A 97 -13.03 -21.63 -4.18
C LEU A 97 -12.57 -22.27 -5.50
N ARG A 98 -11.34 -21.99 -5.96
CA ARG A 98 -10.79 -22.59 -7.18
C ARG A 98 -10.57 -24.09 -7.05
N ASP A 99 -10.10 -24.56 -5.90
CA ASP A 99 -9.92 -25.99 -5.62
C ASP A 99 -11.27 -26.74 -5.72
N SER A 100 -12.37 -26.11 -5.29
CA SER A 100 -13.71 -26.69 -5.42
C SER A 100 -14.23 -26.77 -6.87
N GLU A 101 -13.69 -25.96 -7.78
CA GLU A 101 -14.10 -25.90 -9.18
C GLU A 101 -13.34 -26.88 -10.10
N ASN A 102 -12.45 -27.75 -9.57
CA ASN A 102 -11.64 -28.71 -10.34
C ASN A 102 -10.98 -28.10 -11.59
N LYS A 103 -10.48 -26.86 -11.48
CA LYS A 103 -9.56 -26.31 -12.48
C LYS A 103 -8.14 -26.62 -12.03
N ASP A 104 -7.67 -27.81 -12.39
CA ASP A 104 -6.23 -28.01 -12.55
C ASP A 104 -5.71 -26.96 -13.53
N LEU A 105 -4.53 -26.39 -13.23
CA LEU A 105 -3.54 -25.72 -14.10
C LEU A 105 -2.91 -24.49 -13.40
N ASP A 106 -1.65 -24.65 -12.99
CA ASP A 106 -0.49 -23.73 -13.11
C ASP A 106 -0.67 -22.19 -12.97
N ASP A 107 -1.66 -21.71 -12.22
CA ASP A 107 -1.88 -20.27 -11.95
C ASP A 107 -1.32 -19.80 -10.58
N GLU A 108 -0.44 -20.58 -9.93
CA GLU A 108 0.23 -20.13 -8.70
C GLU A 108 1.09 -18.87 -8.95
N ASP A 109 1.49 -18.67 -10.22
CA ASP A 109 2.23 -17.49 -10.68
C ASP A 109 1.39 -16.21 -10.66
N ASP A 110 0.12 -16.17 -11.05
CA ASP A 110 -0.55 -14.88 -11.31
C ASP A 110 -0.76 -14.04 -10.02
N ILE A 111 -0.94 -14.71 -8.87
CA ILE A 111 -1.13 -14.07 -7.56
C ILE A 111 0.21 -13.62 -6.97
N ASP A 112 1.23 -14.48 -6.99
CA ASP A 112 2.58 -14.14 -6.55
C ASP A 112 3.19 -13.05 -7.44
N TYR A 113 2.93 -13.09 -8.74
CA TYR A 113 3.40 -12.09 -9.70
C TYR A 113 2.74 -10.72 -9.45
N GLN A 114 1.44 -10.67 -9.18
CA GLN A 114 0.79 -9.39 -8.85
C GLN A 114 1.22 -8.84 -7.48
N TYR A 115 1.47 -9.73 -6.51
CA TYR A 115 2.04 -9.36 -5.20
C TYR A 115 3.50 -8.86 -5.32
N ARG A 116 4.33 -9.55 -6.10
CA ARG A 116 5.71 -9.16 -6.41
C ARG A 116 5.77 -7.90 -7.25
N TYR A 117 4.84 -7.70 -8.19
CA TYR A 117 4.74 -6.47 -8.98
C TYR A 117 4.46 -5.26 -8.08
N ALA A 118 3.49 -5.37 -7.15
CA ALA A 118 3.20 -4.31 -6.19
C ALA A 118 4.37 -4.01 -5.24
N ILE A 119 5.20 -5.01 -4.90
CA ILE A 119 6.44 -4.80 -4.11
C ILE A 119 7.56 -4.19 -4.96
N ASN A 120 7.70 -4.61 -6.22
CA ASN A 120 8.72 -4.10 -7.12
C ASN A 120 8.43 -2.64 -7.54
N ASP A 121 7.17 -2.25 -7.65
CA ASP A 121 6.76 -0.86 -7.91
C ASP A 121 7.24 0.07 -6.78
N ASP A 122 6.96 -0.27 -5.52
CA ASP A 122 7.48 0.44 -4.34
C ASP A 122 9.02 0.46 -4.28
N MET A 123 9.69 -0.63 -4.68
CA MET A 123 11.15 -0.69 -4.71
C MET A 123 11.74 0.19 -5.81
N SER A 124 11.07 0.28 -6.97
CA SER A 124 11.49 1.12 -8.10
C SER A 124 11.35 2.61 -7.78
N THR A 125 10.26 3.01 -7.11
CA THR A 125 10.03 4.39 -6.68
C THR A 125 11.05 4.81 -5.62
N LEU A 126 11.41 3.93 -4.69
CA LEU A 126 12.49 4.17 -3.71
C LEU A 126 13.86 4.34 -4.36
N ARG A 127 14.19 3.54 -5.38
CA ARG A 127 15.44 3.69 -6.15
C ARG A 127 15.48 5.04 -6.88
N ASN A 128 14.37 5.42 -7.51
CA ASN A 128 14.25 6.71 -8.20
C ASN A 128 14.39 7.89 -7.22
N ALA A 129 13.76 7.82 -6.04
CA ALA A 129 13.92 8.83 -5.00
C ALA A 129 15.38 8.99 -4.56
N ARG A 130 16.11 7.89 -4.36
CA ARG A 130 17.55 7.90 -4.04
C ARG A 130 18.40 8.55 -5.14
N LEU A 131 18.14 8.21 -6.40
CA LEU A 131 18.84 8.82 -7.55
C LEU A 131 18.57 10.33 -7.63
N LEU A 132 17.32 10.73 -7.38
CA LEU A 132 16.93 12.14 -7.37
C LEU A 132 17.64 12.91 -6.25
N CYS A 133 17.71 12.36 -5.04
CA CYS A 133 18.48 12.95 -3.95
C CYS A 133 19.96 13.13 -4.31
N SER A 134 20.60 12.10 -4.88
CA SER A 134 21.99 12.19 -5.32
C SER A 134 22.18 13.28 -6.37
N THR A 135 21.26 13.38 -7.33
CA THR A 135 21.26 14.41 -8.37
C THR A 135 21.11 15.81 -7.78
N ILE A 136 20.21 15.99 -6.80
CA ILE A 136 20.02 17.27 -6.11
C ILE A 136 21.31 17.69 -5.40
N THR A 137 21.96 16.77 -4.67
CA THR A 137 23.24 17.04 -4.00
C THR A 137 24.33 17.43 -5.01
N GLN A 138 24.43 16.71 -6.12
CA GLN A 138 25.41 17.02 -7.17
C GLN A 138 25.14 18.39 -7.81
N LYS A 139 23.88 18.71 -8.12
CA LYS A 139 23.52 20.03 -8.64
C LYS A 139 23.80 21.15 -7.64
N GLY A 140 23.56 20.92 -6.35
CA GLY A 140 23.90 21.87 -5.28
C GLY A 140 25.40 22.14 -5.18
N ALA A 141 26.22 21.09 -5.23
CA ALA A 141 27.68 21.22 -5.23
C ALA A 141 28.19 21.99 -6.46
N ASN A 142 27.67 21.68 -7.64
CA ASN A 142 28.05 22.35 -8.88
C ASN A 142 27.64 23.84 -8.88
N LEU A 143 26.42 24.14 -8.40
CA LEU A 143 25.98 25.52 -8.22
C LEU A 143 26.87 26.30 -7.25
N HIS A 144 27.26 25.69 -6.13
CA HIS A 144 28.16 26.32 -5.16
C HIS A 144 29.53 26.64 -5.78
N GLU A 145 30.09 25.72 -6.57
CA GLU A 145 31.36 25.94 -7.28
C GLU A 145 31.25 27.06 -8.32
N LEU A 146 30.16 27.09 -9.11
CA LEU A 146 29.92 28.13 -10.12
C LEU A 146 29.75 29.52 -9.48
N LEU A 147 29.02 29.61 -8.37
CA LEU A 147 28.86 30.86 -7.62
C LEU A 147 30.19 31.35 -7.03
N GLY A 148 31.04 30.45 -6.54
CA GLY A 148 32.40 30.79 -6.09
C GLY A 148 33.24 31.40 -7.21
N LYS A 149 33.24 30.76 -8.39
CA LYS A 149 33.94 31.27 -9.59
C LYS A 149 33.40 32.61 -10.08
N GLU A 150 32.10 32.85 -9.95
CA GLU A 150 31.50 34.13 -10.31
C GLU A 150 32.04 35.27 -9.44
N ILE A 151 32.17 35.04 -8.13
CA ILE A 151 32.72 36.03 -7.19
C ILE A 151 34.15 36.40 -7.60
N ASP A 152 34.99 35.40 -7.86
CA ASP A 152 36.38 35.61 -8.29
C ASP A 152 36.46 36.36 -9.63
N ALA A 153 35.65 35.98 -10.61
CA ALA A 153 35.57 36.65 -11.91
C ALA A 153 35.12 38.11 -11.78
N ARG A 154 34.16 38.38 -10.88
CA ARG A 154 33.64 39.72 -10.62
C ARG A 154 34.67 40.61 -9.91
N VAL A 155 35.50 40.05 -9.01
CA VAL A 155 36.63 40.75 -8.38
C VAL A 155 37.72 41.05 -9.40
N TYR A 156 38.08 40.09 -10.25
CA TYR A 156 39.03 40.29 -11.35
C TYR A 156 38.59 41.37 -12.32
N MET A 157 37.31 41.39 -12.71
CA MET A 157 36.77 42.44 -13.58
C MET A 157 36.86 43.82 -12.94
N LYS A 158 36.64 43.95 -11.63
CA LYS A 158 36.77 45.24 -10.93
C LYS A 158 38.21 45.73 -10.83
N LEU A 159 39.20 44.83 -10.76
CA LEU A 159 40.62 45.19 -10.65
C LEU A 159 41.24 45.59 -12.00
N ASN A 160 40.76 45.03 -13.11
CA ASN A 160 41.30 45.31 -14.45
C ASN A 160 40.64 46.51 -15.17
N PHE A 161 39.68 47.19 -14.54
CA PHE A 161 38.98 48.36 -15.08
C PHE A 161 39.20 49.64 -14.25
N VAL A 162 40.28 49.71 -13.46
CA VAL A 162 40.75 50.93 -12.77
C VAL A 162 42.10 51.36 -13.36
#